data_AF-A0A835RI49-F1
#
_entry.id   AF-A0A835RI49-F1
#
_cell.length_a   1.000
_cell.length_b   1.000
_cell.length_c   1.000
_cell.angle_alpha   90.00
_cell.angle_beta   90.00
_cell.angle_gamma   90.00
#
_symmetry.space_group_name_H-M   'P 1'
#
loop_
_entity.id
_entity.type
_entity.pdbx_description
1 polymer ?
#
loop_
_entity_poly.entity_id
_entity_poly.type
_entity_poly.pdbx_seq_one_letter_code
_entity_poly.pdbx_strand_id
1 'polypeptide(L)'
;MMEESKSVEGEQSLRRHSPPPSPTTAGDSTTQVAPMAAIKPLKLSNGLNGVHPDGGLANKFSYWRGHAIWGRSSESPNSPGRNWEFDPSRILIDTAAPFESVKVAVNKFGGTADWKAQRVLSLERNRNVQQGLEKMEQELALYQKQAESVEEVKERVLQELEVTRRFVDELRLRLDKAHTEEAQAKQDSELSQLRVKEMEQGIGDEASVAAKAQVNVAKARYMEAVDELRSVDNELEVLRMDYDRLDEERNNVKKKAEEAILASEESEKIVEELTLELISMKETLELAQASHVEAEEQKLNAAMDTEEEPGNWEQQMQQAQEELRSLDEQISEAIDLELRLVTASVFSPL
;
A
#
# COMPACT_ATOMS: atom_id res chain seq x y z
N MET A 1 33.80 -60.84 27.37
CA MET A 1 32.66 -59.93 27.61
C MET A 1 33.25 -58.66 28.18
N MET A 2 33.47 -57.64 27.34
CA MET A 2 32.55 -56.48 27.14
C MET A 2 32.46 -55.71 28.46
N GLU A 3 32.79 -54.43 28.63
CA GLU A 3 33.04 -53.21 27.85
C GLU A 3 33.98 -52.37 28.78
N GLU A 4 34.55 -51.19 28.51
CA GLU A 4 34.07 -50.02 27.79
C GLU A 4 35.26 -49.05 27.68
N SER A 5 35.39 -48.38 26.54
CA SER A 5 36.36 -47.31 26.29
C SER A 5 35.76 -45.96 26.72
N LYS A 6 36.57 -45.04 27.25
CA LYS A 6 36.23 -43.61 27.23
C LYS A 6 37.46 -42.73 26.97
N SER A 7 37.45 -42.14 25.77
CA SER A 7 38.30 -41.06 25.23
C SER A 7 38.08 -39.75 26.01
N VAL A 8 39.13 -38.97 26.32
CA VAL A 8 39.80 -37.91 25.51
C VAL A 8 38.82 -36.74 25.23
N GLU A 9 38.89 -35.63 25.96
CA GLU A 9 39.76 -34.43 25.79
C GLU A 9 39.30 -33.51 24.65
N GLY A 10 39.36 -32.20 24.87
CA GLY A 10 39.53 -31.23 23.77
C GLY A 10 38.45 -30.16 23.61
N GLU A 11 38.76 -28.99 24.17
CA GLU A 11 38.17 -27.68 23.88
C GLU A 11 38.08 -27.39 22.35
N GLN A 12 37.12 -26.56 21.92
CA GLN A 12 37.43 -25.23 21.40
C GLN A 12 36.23 -24.46 20.83
N SER A 13 36.26 -23.18 21.20
CA SER A 13 35.44 -22.05 20.80
C SER A 13 35.41 -21.82 19.29
N LEU A 14 34.21 -21.63 18.71
CA LEU A 14 34.06 -20.98 17.40
C LEU A 14 33.04 -19.84 17.49
N ARG A 15 33.57 -18.62 17.67
CA ARG A 15 32.90 -17.37 17.30
C ARG A 15 32.56 -17.43 15.81
N ARG A 16 31.31 -17.18 15.44
CA ARG A 16 30.96 -16.68 14.11
C ARG A 16 30.50 -15.24 14.23
N HIS A 17 31.34 -14.36 13.70
CA HIS A 17 31.07 -12.96 13.45
C HIS A 17 30.06 -12.83 12.30
N SER A 18 28.96 -12.12 12.51
CA SER A 18 28.10 -11.61 11.43
C SER A 18 28.77 -10.39 10.79
N PRO A 19 28.82 -10.27 9.45
CA PRO A 19 29.28 -9.06 8.80
C PRO A 19 28.16 -7.98 8.76
N PRO A 20 28.49 -6.68 8.83
CA PRO A 20 27.52 -5.61 8.65
C PRO A 20 27.24 -5.37 7.15
N PRO A 21 26.05 -4.89 6.77
CA PRO A 21 25.79 -4.48 5.39
C PRO A 21 26.57 -3.20 5.06
N SER A 22 27.21 -3.18 3.88
CA SER A 22 27.89 -2.01 3.31
C SER A 22 26.88 -1.06 2.65
N PRO A 23 27.19 0.25 2.55
CA PRO A 23 26.25 1.27 2.07
C PRO A 23 26.21 1.30 0.54
N THR A 24 25.02 1.13 -0.04
CA THR A 24 24.78 1.37 -1.46
C THR A 24 24.67 2.87 -1.72
N THR A 25 25.74 3.38 -2.32
CA THR A 25 25.83 4.31 -3.45
C THR A 25 24.58 5.15 -3.79
N ALA A 26 24.75 6.46 -3.55
CA ALA A 26 24.36 7.58 -4.40
C ALA A 26 23.32 7.31 -5.50
N GLY A 27 22.07 7.66 -5.19
CA GLY A 27 21.07 8.07 -6.18
C GLY A 27 20.92 9.58 -6.13
N ASP A 28 21.59 10.28 -7.05
CA ASP A 28 21.32 11.67 -7.38
C ASP A 28 19.85 11.80 -7.81
N SER A 29 19.01 12.33 -6.94
CA SER A 29 17.71 12.86 -7.33
C SER A 29 17.83 14.37 -7.29
N THR A 30 18.22 14.91 -8.45
CA THR A 30 18.05 16.30 -8.81
C THR A 30 16.59 16.69 -8.55
N THR A 31 16.33 17.35 -7.43
CA THR A 31 15.09 18.11 -7.23
C THR A 31 15.07 19.21 -8.27
N GLN A 32 14.35 18.99 -9.37
CA GLN A 32 13.87 20.06 -10.23
C GLN A 32 13.00 20.99 -9.37
N VAL A 33 13.62 22.06 -8.90
CA VAL A 33 12.90 23.25 -8.43
C VAL A 33 12.19 23.82 -9.65
N ALA A 34 10.88 23.59 -9.73
CA ALA A 34 10.02 24.35 -10.62
C ALA A 34 10.17 25.84 -10.29
N PRO A 35 10.31 26.73 -11.29
CA PRO A 35 10.48 28.15 -11.02
C PRO A 35 9.20 28.68 -10.37
N MET A 36 9.32 29.18 -9.13
CA MET A 36 8.29 30.05 -8.57
C MET A 36 8.09 31.21 -9.55
N ALA A 37 6.88 31.27 -10.11
CA ALA A 37 6.42 32.40 -10.87
C ALA A 37 6.67 33.68 -10.06
N ALA A 38 7.44 34.59 -10.66
CA ALA A 38 7.64 35.92 -10.14
C ALA A 38 6.27 36.59 -9.90
N ILE A 39 5.93 36.80 -8.63
CA ILE A 39 4.83 37.67 -8.25
C ILE A 39 5.23 39.08 -8.70
N LYS A 40 4.60 39.55 -9.78
CA LYS A 40 4.71 40.92 -10.24
C LYS A 40 4.22 41.85 -9.12
N PRO A 41 4.94 42.92 -8.76
CA PRO A 41 4.40 43.91 -7.84
C PRO A 41 3.18 44.57 -8.48
N LEU A 42 2.02 44.42 -7.83
CA LEU A 42 0.82 45.16 -8.16
C LEU A 42 1.12 46.65 -7.95
N LYS A 43 1.21 47.37 -9.07
CA LYS A 43 1.22 48.83 -9.11
C LYS A 43 -0.15 49.31 -8.61
N LEU A 44 -0.19 49.95 -7.44
CA LEU A 44 -1.31 50.83 -7.11
C LEU A 44 -1.21 52.08 -7.99
N SER A 45 -2.05 52.13 -9.02
CA SER A 45 -2.30 53.34 -9.80
C SER A 45 -3.31 54.23 -9.07
N ASN A 46 -2.90 55.47 -8.81
CA ASN A 46 -3.79 56.59 -8.52
C ASN A 46 -4.71 56.89 -9.73
N GLY A 47 -5.95 57.29 -9.43
CA GLY A 47 -6.93 57.87 -10.35
C GLY A 47 -8.31 57.87 -9.67
N LEU A 48 -8.66 58.86 -8.84
CA LEU A 48 -9.29 60.14 -9.23
C LEU A 48 -10.44 59.98 -10.23
N ASN A 49 -11.67 60.13 -9.73
CA ASN A 49 -12.72 61.08 -10.16
C ASN A 49 -14.05 60.63 -9.52
N GLY A 50 -14.63 61.39 -8.60
CA GLY A 50 -15.63 62.43 -8.89
C GLY A 50 -16.99 61.86 -8.45
N VAL A 51 -17.81 62.55 -7.67
CA VAL A 51 -18.71 63.59 -8.16
C VAL A 51 -19.20 64.44 -6.98
N HIS A 52 -19.03 65.75 -7.18
CA HIS A 52 -19.74 66.86 -6.55
C HIS A 52 -21.11 67.01 -7.23
N PRO A 53 -22.17 67.47 -6.55
CA PRO A 53 -22.66 68.81 -6.89
C PRO A 53 -23.01 69.61 -5.63
N ASP A 54 -22.54 70.84 -5.49
CA ASP A 54 -23.05 72.09 -6.07
C ASP A 54 -24.37 72.55 -5.46
N GLY A 55 -24.30 73.71 -4.81
CA GLY A 55 -25.41 74.34 -4.11
C GLY A 55 -24.95 75.58 -3.34
N GLY A 56 -24.27 76.50 -4.02
CA GLY A 56 -23.98 77.81 -3.47
C GLY A 56 -25.24 78.67 -3.38
N LEU A 57 -25.40 79.41 -2.28
CA LEU A 57 -26.03 80.72 -2.31
C LEU A 57 -25.28 81.67 -1.38
N ALA A 58 -24.83 82.75 -2.00
CA ALA A 58 -24.22 83.89 -1.36
C ALA A 58 -25.23 84.69 -0.54
N ASN A 59 -24.66 85.42 0.43
CA ASN A 59 -24.95 86.83 0.73
C ASN A 59 -25.85 87.15 1.95
N LYS A 60 -25.35 88.16 2.69
CA LYS A 60 -26.05 89.10 3.62
C LYS A 60 -26.35 88.51 5.02
N PHE A 61 -25.89 89.03 6.15
CA PHE A 61 -25.85 90.41 6.61
C PHE A 61 -24.72 90.62 7.64
N SER A 62 -23.83 91.57 7.37
CA SER A 62 -22.98 92.24 8.34
C SER A 62 -23.65 93.55 8.75
N TYR A 63 -24.08 93.72 10.01
CA TYR A 63 -24.33 95.07 10.57
C TYR A 63 -23.87 95.24 12.02
N TRP A 64 -22.85 96.10 12.19
CA TRP A 64 -22.80 97.25 13.10
C TRP A 64 -23.06 97.09 14.61
N ARG A 65 -21.98 97.18 15.40
CA ARG A 65 -21.66 98.28 16.36
C ARG A 65 -20.36 97.91 17.09
N GLY A 66 -19.31 98.73 17.21
CA GLY A 66 -19.17 100.16 17.00
C GLY A 66 -18.15 100.65 18.03
N HIS A 67 -16.94 100.93 17.57
CA HIS A 67 -15.87 101.57 18.32
C HIS A 67 -16.31 102.89 18.97
N ALA A 68 -15.77 103.20 20.15
CA ALA A 68 -15.52 104.56 20.59
C ALA A 68 -14.25 104.63 21.46
N ILE A 69 -13.09 104.59 20.79
CA ILE A 69 -11.87 105.27 21.23
C ILE A 69 -11.92 106.63 20.56
N TRP A 70 -12.03 107.71 21.32
CA TRP A 70 -11.72 109.07 20.85
C TRP A 70 -10.73 109.70 21.82
N GLY A 71 -9.45 109.51 21.52
CA GLY A 71 -8.46 110.54 21.77
C GLY A 71 -8.54 111.56 20.64
N ARG A 72 -8.70 112.83 20.98
CA ARG A 72 -8.31 113.93 20.10
C ARG A 72 -7.73 115.05 20.95
N SER A 73 -6.41 115.12 20.90
CA SER A 73 -5.61 116.29 21.23
C SER A 73 -5.75 117.32 20.10
N SER A 74 -5.74 118.61 20.44
CA SER A 74 -5.10 119.67 19.65
C SER A 74 -5.21 121.02 20.37
N GLU A 75 -4.06 121.42 20.94
CA GLU A 75 -3.41 122.74 20.89
C GLU A 75 -4.11 124.02 21.38
N SER A 76 -3.34 124.71 22.23
CA SER A 76 -3.44 126.08 22.75
C SER A 76 -3.65 127.16 21.70
N PRO A 77 -4.09 128.35 22.15
CA PRO A 77 -3.20 129.51 22.03
C PRO A 77 -2.88 130.18 23.37
N ASN A 78 -1.67 130.73 23.40
CA ASN A 78 -1.03 131.40 24.52
C ASN A 78 -1.56 132.85 24.72
N SER A 79 -1.29 133.35 25.94
CA SER A 79 -1.04 134.75 26.30
C SER A 79 -2.21 135.68 26.69
N PRO A 80 -1.97 136.76 27.46
CA PRO A 80 -0.92 136.99 28.44
C PRO A 80 -1.46 137.44 29.82
N GLY A 81 -0.59 137.36 30.83
CA GLY A 81 -0.81 137.96 32.13
C GLY A 81 -1.11 139.46 32.02
N ARG A 82 -2.11 139.90 32.78
CA ARG A 82 -2.41 141.31 32.99
C ARG A 82 -2.45 141.55 34.50
N ASN A 83 -1.35 142.11 35.01
CA ASN A 83 -1.27 142.75 36.30
C ASN A 83 -2.31 143.89 36.32
N TRP A 84 -3.25 143.84 37.26
CA TRP A 84 -4.04 145.00 37.60
C TRP A 84 -3.43 145.60 38.87
N GLU A 85 -2.51 146.52 38.64
CA GLU A 85 -2.08 147.50 39.62
C GLU A 85 -3.30 148.40 39.90
N PHE A 86 -3.84 148.32 41.12
CA PHE A 86 -5.05 149.03 41.52
C PHE A 86 -4.68 150.49 41.86
N ASP A 87 -4.84 151.39 40.89
CA ASP A 87 -4.72 152.85 41.06
C ASP A 87 -6.03 153.41 41.67
N PRO A 88 -6.02 153.92 42.92
CA PRO A 88 -7.23 154.17 43.70
C PRO A 88 -7.84 155.57 43.52
N SER A 89 -7.97 156.06 42.29
CA SER A 89 -8.45 157.45 42.05
C SER A 89 -9.71 157.59 41.19
N ARG A 90 -10.36 156.51 40.75
CA ARG A 90 -11.59 156.61 39.92
C ARG A 90 -12.52 155.41 40.16
N ILE A 91 -13.56 155.60 40.96
CA ILE A 91 -14.95 155.08 40.82
C ILE A 91 -15.63 155.33 42.18
N LEU A 92 -16.45 156.39 42.22
CA LEU A 92 -17.36 156.71 43.31
C LEU A 92 -18.52 155.69 43.25
N ILE A 93 -18.51 154.69 44.13
CA ILE A 93 -19.56 153.68 44.22
C ILE A 93 -20.71 154.23 45.06
N ASP A 94 -21.86 154.39 44.41
CA ASP A 94 -23.15 154.73 45.02
C ASP A 94 -23.69 153.50 45.78
N THR A 95 -23.90 153.65 47.10
CA THR A 95 -24.40 152.59 48.00
C THR A 95 -25.89 152.75 48.31
N ALA A 96 -26.67 153.36 47.40
CA ALA A 96 -28.12 153.35 47.47
C ALA A 96 -28.70 151.92 47.46
N ALA A 97 -29.73 151.68 48.28
CA ALA A 97 -30.30 150.36 48.54
C ALA A 97 -30.84 149.65 47.26
N PRO A 98 -30.73 148.30 47.16
CA PRO A 98 -31.07 147.56 45.93
C PRO A 98 -32.55 147.67 45.54
N PHE A 99 -32.79 147.84 44.24
CA PHE A 99 -34.12 147.93 43.63
C PHE A 99 -34.88 146.58 43.71
N GLU A 100 -36.19 146.63 43.98
CA GLU A 100 -37.07 145.47 44.21
C GLU A 100 -37.11 144.46 43.05
N SER A 101 -36.77 144.88 41.83
CA SER A 101 -36.66 143.99 40.67
C SER A 101 -35.52 142.96 40.79
N VAL A 102 -34.48 143.20 41.60
CA VAL A 102 -33.48 142.16 41.94
C VAL A 102 -34.08 141.08 42.84
N LYS A 103 -34.90 141.45 43.83
CA LYS A 103 -35.54 140.47 44.72
C LYS A 103 -36.50 139.55 43.96
N VAL A 104 -37.24 140.09 42.99
CA VAL A 104 -38.17 139.31 42.16
C VAL A 104 -37.42 138.37 41.21
N ALA A 105 -36.31 138.82 40.59
CA ALA A 105 -35.47 137.97 39.76
C ALA A 105 -34.81 136.85 40.59
N VAL A 106 -34.31 137.18 41.78
CA VAL A 106 -33.75 136.19 42.73
C VAL A 106 -34.81 135.15 43.09
N ASN A 107 -36.06 135.52 43.39
CA ASN A 107 -37.11 134.55 43.68
C ASN A 107 -37.53 133.71 42.45
N LYS A 108 -37.59 134.30 41.24
CA LYS A 108 -37.96 133.58 40.00
C LYS A 108 -36.89 132.57 39.53
N PHE A 109 -35.64 132.78 39.88
CA PHE A 109 -34.53 131.87 39.56
C PHE A 109 -34.12 130.98 40.76
N GLY A 110 -34.97 130.86 41.79
CA GLY A 110 -34.76 129.91 42.90
C GLY A 110 -33.84 130.40 44.02
N GLY A 111 -33.68 131.72 44.18
CA GLY A 111 -32.82 132.37 45.19
C GLY A 111 -33.35 132.38 46.63
N THR A 112 -34.42 131.64 46.90
CA THR A 112 -34.86 131.22 48.24
C THR A 112 -35.07 129.72 48.33
N ALA A 113 -34.73 128.97 47.26
CA ALA A 113 -34.60 127.53 47.38
C ALA A 113 -33.41 127.26 48.31
N ASP A 114 -33.67 126.53 49.39
CA ASP A 114 -32.66 126.13 50.34
C ASP A 114 -31.70 125.17 49.61
N TRP A 115 -30.71 125.75 48.93
CA TRP A 115 -29.72 125.02 48.11
C TRP A 115 -29.00 123.95 48.94
N LYS A 116 -29.00 124.11 50.26
CA LYS A 116 -28.61 123.09 51.24
C LYS A 116 -29.57 121.89 51.24
N ALA A 117 -30.88 122.10 51.29
CA ALA A 117 -31.88 121.03 51.22
C ALA A 117 -31.86 120.28 49.87
N GLN A 118 -31.73 120.99 48.74
CA GLN A 118 -31.62 120.33 47.42
C GLN A 118 -30.30 119.56 47.26
N ARG A 119 -29.20 120.05 47.85
CA ARG A 119 -27.93 119.32 47.93
C ARG A 119 -28.07 118.05 48.77
N VAL A 120 -28.75 118.12 49.91
CA VAL A 120 -29.06 116.94 50.75
C VAL A 120 -29.90 115.93 49.96
N LEU A 121 -30.98 116.34 49.29
CA LEU A 121 -31.81 115.45 48.46
C LEU A 121 -31.05 114.82 47.30
N SER A 122 -30.14 115.57 46.66
CA SER A 122 -29.30 115.04 45.58
C SER A 122 -28.27 114.05 46.10
N LEU A 123 -27.68 114.30 47.28
CA LEU A 123 -26.79 113.36 47.95
C LEU A 123 -27.54 112.09 48.38
N GLU A 124 -28.77 112.20 48.89
CA GLU A 124 -29.65 111.08 49.25
C GLU A 124 -30.00 110.24 48.02
N ARG A 125 -30.37 110.88 46.90
CA ARG A 125 -30.64 110.22 45.62
C ARG A 125 -29.40 109.52 45.08
N ASN A 126 -28.24 110.18 45.11
CA ASN A 126 -26.97 109.59 44.69
C ASN A 126 -26.57 108.41 45.58
N ARG A 127 -26.82 108.51 46.89
CA ARG A 127 -26.61 107.39 47.83
C ARG A 127 -27.50 106.19 47.47
N ASN A 128 -28.77 106.41 47.17
CA ASN A 128 -29.69 105.33 46.76
C ASN A 128 -29.33 104.73 45.40
N VAL A 129 -28.90 105.55 44.44
CA VAL A 129 -28.40 105.08 43.13
C VAL A 129 -27.11 104.27 43.32
N GLN A 130 -26.19 104.73 44.17
CA GLN A 130 -24.95 104.02 44.47
C GLN A 130 -25.23 102.68 45.15
N GLN A 131 -26.15 102.64 46.11
CA GLN A 131 -26.59 101.38 46.75
C GLN A 131 -27.29 100.44 45.76
N GLY A 132 -28.08 100.97 44.82
CA GLY A 132 -28.71 100.20 43.76
C GLY A 132 -27.70 99.63 42.76
N LEU A 133 -26.70 100.42 42.39
CA LEU A 133 -25.58 100.00 41.56
C LEU A 133 -24.75 98.92 42.26
N GLU A 134 -24.42 99.10 43.54
CA GLU A 134 -23.67 98.12 44.33
C GLU A 134 -24.43 96.78 44.45
N LYS A 135 -25.76 96.81 44.65
CA LYS A 135 -26.59 95.59 44.62
C LYS A 135 -26.58 94.92 43.25
N MET A 136 -26.72 95.70 42.17
CA MET A 136 -26.67 95.18 40.81
C MET A 136 -25.30 94.61 40.46
N GLU A 137 -24.21 95.23 40.90
CA GLU A 137 -22.84 94.73 40.75
C GLU A 137 -22.64 93.41 41.52
N GLN A 138 -23.20 93.30 42.72
CA GLN A 138 -23.20 92.06 43.50
C GLN A 138 -24.00 90.95 42.78
N GLU A 139 -25.20 91.24 42.29
CA GLU A 139 -26.01 90.28 41.52
C GLU A 139 -25.32 89.86 40.22
N LEU A 140 -24.71 90.81 39.49
CA LEU A 140 -23.93 90.54 38.29
C LEU A 140 -22.74 89.62 38.59
N ALA A 141 -22.02 89.86 39.69
CA ALA A 141 -20.94 88.99 40.13
C ALA A 141 -21.42 87.57 40.49
N LEU A 142 -22.62 87.42 41.07
CA LEU A 142 -23.23 86.12 41.33
C LEU A 142 -23.59 85.39 40.02
N TYR A 143 -24.25 86.06 39.08
CA TYR A 143 -24.59 85.49 37.78
C TYR A 143 -23.34 85.13 36.97
N GLN A 144 -22.28 85.93 37.06
CA GLN A 144 -21.00 85.63 36.43
C GLN A 144 -20.38 84.34 37.00
N LYS A 145 -20.30 84.21 38.33
CA LYS A 145 -19.81 82.97 38.97
C LYS A 145 -20.65 81.76 38.58
N GLN A 146 -21.97 81.93 38.48
CA GLN A 146 -22.86 80.86 38.04
C GLN A 146 -22.59 80.47 36.58
N ALA A 147 -22.42 81.44 35.67
CA ALA A 147 -22.09 81.18 34.28
C ALA A 147 -20.74 80.48 34.12
N GLU A 148 -19.71 80.90 34.87
CA GLU A 148 -18.40 80.24 34.91
C GLU A 148 -18.53 78.78 35.38
N SER A 149 -19.28 78.52 36.46
CA SER A 149 -19.49 77.16 36.96
C SER A 149 -20.23 76.25 35.96
N VAL A 150 -21.19 76.80 35.20
CA VAL A 150 -21.92 76.07 34.16
C VAL A 150 -21.00 75.77 32.97
N GLU A 151 -20.15 76.71 32.56
CA GLU A 151 -19.20 76.49 31.47
C GLU A 151 -18.16 75.43 31.84
N GLU A 152 -17.63 75.44 33.08
CA GLU A 152 -16.74 74.36 33.55
C GLU A 152 -17.42 72.98 33.54
N VAL A 153 -18.69 72.90 33.98
CA VAL A 153 -19.44 71.64 33.93
C VAL A 153 -19.65 71.21 32.48
N LYS A 154 -19.98 72.13 31.59
CA LYS A 154 -20.13 71.85 30.16
C LYS A 154 -18.82 71.36 29.54
N GLU A 155 -17.68 71.97 29.85
CA GLU A 155 -16.37 71.52 29.39
C GLU A 155 -16.05 70.10 29.90
N ARG A 156 -16.32 69.81 31.18
CA ARG A 156 -16.16 68.47 31.74
C ARG A 156 -17.03 67.44 31.01
N VAL A 157 -18.30 67.76 30.76
CA VAL A 157 -19.23 66.89 30.02
C VAL A 157 -18.77 66.68 28.57
N LEU A 158 -18.26 67.71 27.90
CA LEU A 158 -17.72 67.57 26.54
C LEU A 158 -16.47 66.69 26.49
N GLN A 159 -15.59 66.78 27.49
CA GLN A 159 -14.43 65.89 27.61
C GLN A 159 -14.86 64.43 27.84
N GLU A 160 -15.80 64.20 28.75
CA GLU A 160 -16.35 62.85 28.99
C GLU A 160 -17.04 62.27 27.75
N LEU A 161 -17.78 63.10 27.00
CA LEU A 161 -18.42 62.71 25.75
C LEU A 161 -17.37 62.31 24.70
N GLU A 162 -16.29 63.06 24.56
CA GLU A 162 -15.21 62.77 23.62
C GLU A 162 -14.45 61.48 24.02
N VAL A 163 -14.19 61.26 25.31
CA VAL A 163 -13.61 60.00 25.81
C VAL A 163 -14.54 58.82 25.52
N THR A 164 -15.84 58.97 25.80
CA THR A 164 -16.85 57.94 25.52
C THR A 164 -16.96 57.65 24.03
N ARG A 165 -16.93 58.69 23.19
CA ARG A 165 -16.96 58.54 21.73
C ARG A 165 -15.76 57.73 21.23
N ARG A 166 -14.54 58.07 21.69
CA ARG A 166 -13.32 57.31 21.33
C ARG A 166 -13.41 55.86 21.78
N PHE A 167 -13.94 55.63 22.98
CA PHE A 167 -14.15 54.27 23.50
C PHE A 167 -15.16 53.47 22.66
N VAL A 168 -16.26 54.09 22.22
CA VAL A 168 -17.22 53.45 21.30
C VAL A 168 -16.57 53.12 19.95
N ASP A 169 -15.76 54.01 19.40
CA ASP A 169 -15.07 53.77 18.13
C ASP A 169 -14.00 52.67 18.25
N GLU A 170 -13.30 52.57 19.38
CA GLU A 170 -12.39 51.46 19.68
C GLU A 170 -13.13 50.12 19.80
N LEU A 171 -14.29 50.10 20.47
CA LEU A 171 -15.12 48.90 20.58
C LEU A 171 -15.66 48.46 19.21
N ARG A 172 -16.03 49.41 18.33
CA ARG A 172 -16.42 49.10 16.95
C ARG A 172 -15.28 48.47 16.17
N LEU A 173 -14.07 49.03 16.25
CA LEU A 173 -12.90 48.46 15.59
C LEU A 173 -12.59 47.04 16.09
N ARG A 174 -12.71 46.80 17.40
CA ARG A 174 -12.54 45.46 17.99
C ARG A 174 -13.61 44.49 17.52
N LEU A 175 -14.86 44.94 17.40
CA LEU A 175 -15.97 44.13 16.90
C LEU A 175 -15.76 43.74 15.43
N ASP A 176 -15.38 44.69 14.57
CA ASP A 176 -15.09 44.42 13.16
C ASP A 176 -13.94 43.42 13.01
N LYS A 177 -12.88 43.60 13.81
CA LYS A 177 -11.75 42.66 13.86
C LYS A 177 -12.21 41.26 14.28
N ALA A 178 -12.98 41.15 15.37
CA ALA A 178 -13.51 39.87 15.85
C ALA A 178 -14.38 39.17 14.78
N HIS A 179 -15.21 39.92 14.04
CA HIS A 179 -16.00 39.37 12.94
C HIS A 179 -15.13 38.81 11.80
N THR A 180 -14.04 39.50 11.44
CA THR A 180 -13.12 38.99 10.41
C THR A 180 -12.36 37.75 10.87
N GLU A 181 -11.91 37.71 12.13
CA GLU A 181 -11.23 36.55 12.73
C GLU A 181 -12.17 35.35 12.85
N GLU A 182 -13.44 35.57 13.20
CA GLU A 182 -14.47 34.51 13.22
C GLU A 182 -14.73 33.94 11.82
N ALA A 183 -14.85 34.80 10.81
CA ALA A 183 -15.04 34.36 9.43
C ALA A 183 -13.85 33.52 8.92
N GLN A 184 -12.63 33.94 9.25
CA GLN A 184 -11.42 33.17 8.94
C GLN A 184 -11.40 31.82 9.66
N ALA A 185 -11.68 31.80 10.98
CA ALA A 185 -11.73 30.57 11.75
C ALA A 185 -12.79 29.57 11.24
N LYS A 186 -13.92 30.06 10.72
CA LYS A 186 -14.93 29.22 10.05
C LYS A 186 -14.40 28.60 8.77
N GLN A 187 -13.77 29.38 7.90
CA GLN A 187 -13.16 28.87 6.67
C GLN A 187 -12.08 27.83 6.97
N ASP A 188 -11.21 28.11 7.94
CA ASP A 188 -10.16 27.17 8.36
C ASP A 188 -10.75 25.89 8.96
N SER A 189 -11.85 25.99 9.72
CA SER A 189 -12.58 24.83 10.23
C SER A 189 -13.20 24.00 9.11
N GLU A 190 -13.83 24.62 8.12
CA GLU A 190 -14.40 23.94 6.96
C GLU A 190 -13.32 23.23 6.14
N LEU A 191 -12.17 23.87 5.89
CA LEU A 191 -11.03 23.25 5.21
C LEU A 191 -10.49 22.05 5.99
N SER A 192 -10.34 22.18 7.30
CA SER A 192 -9.91 21.08 8.18
C SER A 192 -10.91 19.92 8.14
N GLN A 193 -12.22 20.20 8.20
CA GLN A 193 -13.26 19.17 8.09
C GLN A 193 -13.25 18.47 6.73
N LEU A 194 -13.04 19.19 5.63
CA LEU A 194 -12.91 18.58 4.30
C LEU A 194 -11.69 17.67 4.23
N ARG A 195 -10.56 18.07 4.82
CA ARG A 195 -9.35 17.25 4.85
C ARG A 195 -9.54 15.99 5.69
N VAL A 196 -10.23 16.08 6.83
CA VAL A 196 -10.58 14.91 7.66
C VAL A 196 -11.48 13.96 6.87
N LYS A 197 -12.52 14.45 6.20
CA LYS A 197 -13.42 13.61 5.38
C LYS A 197 -12.68 12.92 4.22
N GLU A 198 -11.78 13.63 3.54
CA GLU A 198 -10.95 13.06 2.48
C GLU A 198 -10.06 11.93 3.02
N MET A 199 -9.45 12.13 4.20
CA MET A 199 -8.66 11.10 4.86
C MET A 199 -9.52 9.92 5.32
N GLU A 200 -10.70 10.16 5.88
CA GLU A 200 -11.63 9.10 6.28
C GLU A 200 -12.09 8.23 5.09
N GLN A 201 -12.41 8.86 3.95
CA GLN A 201 -12.75 8.15 2.71
C GLN A 201 -11.55 7.39 2.14
N GLY A 202 -10.36 8.02 2.09
CA GLY A 202 -9.14 7.39 1.58
C GLY A 202 -8.65 6.22 2.45
N ILE A 203 -8.77 6.33 3.78
CA ILE A 203 -8.37 5.28 4.72
C ILE A 203 -9.44 4.18 4.78
N GLY A 204 -10.72 4.56 4.79
CA GLY A 204 -11.83 3.62 4.92
C GLY A 204 -12.05 2.77 3.69
N ASP A 205 -12.09 3.38 2.50
CA ASP A 205 -12.51 2.68 1.29
C ASP A 205 -11.35 1.94 0.63
N GLU A 206 -10.21 2.60 0.38
CA GLU A 206 -9.09 1.98 -0.35
C GLU A 206 -8.39 0.89 0.47
N ALA A 207 -8.07 1.15 1.74
CA ALA A 207 -7.40 0.15 2.58
C ALA A 207 -8.31 -1.05 2.88
N SER A 208 -9.63 -0.83 3.04
CA SER A 208 -10.61 -1.91 3.23
C SER A 208 -10.85 -2.71 1.95
N VAL A 209 -10.96 -2.04 0.79
CA VAL A 209 -11.11 -2.70 -0.51
C VAL A 209 -9.86 -3.51 -0.84
N ALA A 210 -8.66 -2.95 -0.66
CA ALA A 210 -7.41 -3.65 -0.89
C ALA A 210 -7.24 -4.85 0.06
N ALA A 211 -7.49 -4.68 1.36
CA ALA A 211 -7.43 -5.77 2.34
C ALA A 211 -8.45 -6.87 2.02
N LYS A 212 -9.70 -6.51 1.68
CA LYS A 212 -10.74 -7.46 1.31
C LYS A 212 -10.42 -8.17 0.00
N ALA A 213 -9.87 -7.48 -0.99
CA ALA A 213 -9.40 -8.06 -2.24
C ALA A 213 -8.28 -9.09 -1.98
N GLN A 214 -7.29 -8.74 -1.15
CA GLN A 214 -6.21 -9.67 -0.78
C GLN A 214 -6.74 -10.91 -0.05
N VAL A 215 -7.67 -10.76 0.89
CA VAL A 215 -8.31 -11.91 1.58
C VAL A 215 -9.09 -12.77 0.60
N ASN A 216 -9.83 -12.18 -0.33
CA ASN A 216 -10.57 -12.93 -1.35
C ASN A 216 -9.63 -13.69 -2.29
N VAL A 217 -8.52 -13.08 -2.72
CA VAL A 217 -7.49 -13.74 -3.55
C VAL A 217 -6.83 -14.89 -2.78
N ALA A 218 -6.48 -14.68 -1.50
CA ALA A 218 -5.92 -15.73 -0.67
C ALA A 218 -6.91 -16.89 -0.48
N LYS A 219 -8.20 -16.59 -0.29
CA LYS A 219 -9.27 -17.59 -0.19
C LYS A 219 -9.44 -18.38 -1.48
N ALA A 220 -9.42 -17.72 -2.64
CA ALA A 220 -9.53 -18.39 -3.94
C ALA A 220 -8.34 -19.34 -4.17
N ARG A 221 -7.11 -18.88 -3.90
CA ARG A 221 -5.89 -19.72 -3.98
C ARG A 221 -5.94 -20.91 -3.03
N TYR A 222 -6.45 -20.71 -1.82
CA TYR A 222 -6.61 -21.81 -0.86
C TYR A 222 -7.63 -22.85 -1.36
N MET A 223 -8.76 -22.41 -1.91
CA MET A 223 -9.77 -23.33 -2.45
C MET A 223 -9.22 -24.14 -3.64
N GLU A 224 -8.51 -23.48 -4.56
CA GLU A 224 -7.84 -24.13 -5.70
C GLU A 224 -6.83 -25.19 -5.23
N ALA A 225 -5.96 -24.85 -4.28
CA ALA A 225 -4.99 -25.81 -3.73
C ALA A 225 -5.65 -27.01 -3.01
N VAL A 226 -6.80 -26.79 -2.35
CA VAL A 226 -7.57 -27.87 -1.71
C VAL A 226 -8.21 -28.79 -2.76
N ASP A 227 -8.69 -28.23 -3.88
CA ASP A 227 -9.26 -29.02 -4.97
C ASP A 227 -8.17 -29.81 -5.72
N GLU A 228 -6.99 -29.22 -5.94
CA GLU A 228 -5.82 -29.92 -6.48
C GLU A 228 -5.37 -31.07 -5.57
N LEU A 229 -5.27 -30.83 -4.26
CA LEU A 229 -4.91 -31.87 -3.29
C LEU A 229 -5.91 -33.03 -3.33
N ARG A 230 -7.21 -32.73 -3.41
CA ARG A 230 -8.26 -33.75 -3.54
C ARG A 230 -8.11 -34.54 -4.85
N SER A 231 -7.71 -33.89 -5.94
CA SER A 231 -7.44 -34.58 -7.22
C SER A 231 -6.26 -35.56 -7.07
N VAL A 232 -5.16 -35.11 -6.46
CA VAL A 232 -3.98 -35.94 -6.22
C VAL A 232 -4.31 -37.13 -5.31
N ASP A 233 -5.09 -36.93 -4.26
CA ASP A 233 -5.52 -38.03 -3.38
C ASP A 233 -6.34 -39.08 -4.15
N ASN A 234 -7.25 -38.64 -5.03
CA ASN A 234 -8.02 -39.55 -5.88
C ASN A 234 -7.11 -40.32 -6.87
N GLU A 235 -6.13 -39.65 -7.48
CA GLU A 235 -5.16 -40.28 -8.38
C GLU A 235 -4.28 -41.30 -7.64
N LEU A 236 -3.86 -41.00 -6.41
CA LEU A 236 -3.12 -41.93 -5.56
C LEU A 236 -3.94 -43.17 -5.19
N GLU A 237 -5.23 -43.00 -4.91
CA GLU A 237 -6.13 -44.12 -4.63
C GLU A 237 -6.29 -45.03 -5.85
N VAL A 238 -6.49 -44.45 -7.05
CA VAL A 238 -6.54 -45.20 -8.31
C VAL A 238 -5.22 -45.95 -8.54
N LEU A 239 -4.08 -45.31 -8.31
CA LEU A 239 -2.77 -45.94 -8.48
C LEU A 239 -2.53 -47.09 -7.50
N ARG A 240 -3.04 -46.99 -6.27
CA ARG A 240 -3.01 -48.09 -5.29
C ARG A 240 -3.84 -49.28 -5.77
N MET A 241 -5.05 -49.03 -6.25
CA MET A 241 -5.91 -50.08 -6.81
C MET A 241 -5.25 -50.76 -8.02
N ASP A 242 -4.61 -49.99 -8.90
CA ASP A 242 -3.87 -50.53 -10.05
C ASP A 242 -2.66 -51.36 -9.61
N TYR A 243 -1.93 -50.91 -8.59
CA TYR A 243 -0.81 -51.65 -8.02
C TYR A 243 -1.27 -53.00 -7.43
N ASP A 244 -2.34 -52.99 -6.63
CA ASP A 244 -2.87 -54.21 -6.02
C ASP A 244 -3.33 -55.20 -7.10
N ARG A 245 -4.01 -54.71 -8.16
CA ARG A 245 -4.38 -55.52 -9.33
C ARG A 245 -3.17 -56.12 -10.03
N LEU A 246 -2.12 -55.33 -10.26
CA LEU A 246 -0.90 -55.82 -10.90
C LEU A 246 -0.18 -56.86 -10.02
N ASP A 247 -0.22 -56.71 -8.69
CA ASP A 247 0.36 -57.71 -7.80
C ASP A 247 -0.41 -59.04 -7.86
N GLU A 248 -1.75 -58.98 -7.90
CA GLU A 248 -2.60 -60.16 -8.11
C GLU A 248 -2.31 -60.83 -9.46
N GLU A 249 -2.23 -60.06 -10.56
CA GLU A 249 -1.86 -60.58 -11.89
C GLU A 249 -0.47 -61.23 -11.89
N ARG A 250 0.52 -60.59 -11.26
CA ARG A 250 1.88 -61.12 -11.11
C ARG A 250 1.88 -62.43 -10.33
N ASN A 251 1.13 -62.51 -9.22
CA ASN A 251 1.01 -63.72 -8.42
C ASN A 251 0.33 -64.86 -9.21
N ASN A 252 -0.69 -64.53 -10.01
CA ASN A 252 -1.37 -65.49 -10.89
C ASN A 252 -0.44 -66.02 -11.99
N VAL A 253 0.33 -65.15 -12.64
CA VAL A 253 1.33 -65.57 -13.65
C VAL A 253 2.41 -66.44 -13.00
N LYS A 254 2.88 -66.07 -11.80
CA LYS A 254 3.84 -66.88 -11.04
C LYS A 254 3.31 -68.28 -10.77
N LYS A 255 2.07 -68.40 -10.28
CA LYS A 255 1.42 -69.71 -10.03
C LYS A 255 1.33 -70.54 -11.32
N LYS A 256 0.90 -69.94 -12.42
CA LYS A 256 0.83 -70.63 -13.73
C LYS A 256 2.21 -71.08 -14.23
N ALA A 257 3.25 -70.29 -13.99
CA ALA A 257 4.62 -70.68 -14.34
C ALA A 257 5.09 -71.86 -13.48
N GLU A 258 4.82 -71.86 -12.18
CA GLU A 258 5.11 -72.99 -11.28
C GLU A 258 4.36 -74.26 -11.71
N GLU A 259 3.07 -74.14 -12.06
CA GLU A 259 2.27 -75.26 -12.59
C GLU A 259 2.85 -75.81 -13.91
N ALA A 260 3.30 -74.94 -14.82
CA ALA A 260 3.91 -75.36 -16.08
C ALA A 260 5.28 -76.05 -15.87
N ILE A 261 6.07 -75.59 -14.89
CA ILE A 261 7.33 -76.24 -14.51
C ILE A 261 7.05 -77.64 -13.97
N LEU A 262 6.11 -77.80 -13.04
CA LEU A 262 5.73 -79.11 -12.51
C LEU A 262 5.20 -80.04 -13.60
N ALA A 263 4.40 -79.53 -14.55
CA ALA A 263 3.93 -80.32 -15.69
C ALA A 263 5.08 -80.74 -16.63
N SER A 264 6.07 -79.87 -16.83
CA SER A 264 7.27 -80.18 -17.60
C SER A 264 8.12 -81.24 -16.92
N GLU A 265 8.39 -81.12 -15.63
CA GLU A 265 9.14 -82.10 -14.83
C GLU A 265 8.47 -83.48 -14.87
N GLU A 266 7.14 -83.52 -14.83
CA GLU A 266 6.43 -84.80 -14.96
C GLU A 266 6.52 -85.37 -16.38
N SER A 267 6.40 -84.53 -17.42
CA SER A 267 6.61 -84.97 -18.80
C SER A 267 8.03 -85.47 -19.05
N GLU A 268 9.03 -84.86 -18.41
CA GLU A 268 10.43 -85.27 -18.46
C GLU A 268 10.61 -86.69 -17.91
N LYS A 269 10.06 -86.99 -16.71
CA LYS A 269 10.08 -88.35 -16.15
C LYS A 269 9.41 -89.39 -17.05
N ILE A 270 8.27 -89.06 -17.66
CA ILE A 270 7.58 -89.96 -18.59
C ILE A 270 8.45 -90.26 -19.81
N VAL A 271 9.12 -89.24 -20.36
CA VAL A 271 10.05 -89.42 -21.48
C VAL A 271 11.26 -90.27 -21.07
N GLU A 272 11.81 -90.07 -19.87
CA GLU A 272 12.88 -90.91 -19.33
C GLU A 272 12.43 -92.38 -19.20
N GLU A 273 11.25 -92.63 -18.64
CA GLU A 273 10.68 -93.97 -18.48
C GLU A 273 10.47 -94.66 -19.84
N LEU A 274 9.81 -93.99 -20.80
CA LEU A 274 9.62 -94.51 -22.15
C LEU A 274 10.94 -94.78 -22.89
N THR A 275 11.96 -93.96 -22.64
CA THR A 275 13.29 -94.16 -23.22
C THR A 275 13.94 -95.43 -22.67
N LEU A 276 13.82 -95.69 -21.36
CA LEU A 276 14.28 -96.94 -20.75
C LEU A 276 13.52 -98.16 -21.30
N GLU A 277 12.20 -98.07 -21.46
CA GLU A 277 11.39 -99.13 -22.07
C GLU A 277 11.80 -99.41 -23.52
N LEU A 278 12.05 -98.37 -24.31
CA LEU A 278 12.50 -98.51 -25.71
C LEU A 278 13.86 -99.21 -25.78
N ILE A 279 14.80 -98.85 -24.91
CA ILE A 279 16.11 -99.52 -24.83
C ILE A 279 15.92 -101.00 -24.51
N SER A 280 15.12 -101.34 -23.50
CA SER A 280 14.85 -102.73 -23.13
C SER A 280 14.18 -103.52 -24.27
N MET A 281 13.20 -102.92 -24.95
CA MET A 281 12.55 -103.53 -26.12
C MET A 281 13.53 -103.71 -27.28
N LYS A 282 14.44 -102.76 -27.52
CA LYS A 282 15.51 -102.89 -28.52
C LYS A 282 16.46 -104.04 -28.19
N GLU A 283 16.89 -104.16 -26.94
CA GLU A 283 17.75 -105.26 -26.49
C GLU A 283 17.08 -106.62 -26.69
N THR A 284 15.80 -106.76 -26.32
CA THR A 284 15.04 -108.01 -26.54
C THR A 284 14.83 -108.32 -28.02
N LEU A 285 14.64 -107.30 -28.87
CA LEU A 285 14.57 -107.48 -30.32
C LEU A 285 15.90 -107.95 -30.91
N GLU A 286 17.02 -107.36 -30.50
CA GLU A 286 18.37 -107.77 -30.93
C GLU A 286 18.69 -109.21 -30.49
N LEU A 287 18.30 -109.60 -29.27
CA LEU A 287 18.40 -110.99 -28.80
C LEU A 287 17.53 -111.95 -29.64
N ALA A 288 16.30 -111.56 -29.97
CA ALA A 288 15.43 -112.36 -30.83
C ALA A 288 16.00 -112.50 -32.25
N GLN A 289 16.54 -111.41 -32.82
CA GLN A 289 17.21 -111.43 -34.12
C GLN A 289 18.45 -112.33 -34.11
N ALA A 290 19.30 -112.25 -33.08
CA ALA A 290 20.45 -113.13 -32.91
C ALA A 290 20.01 -114.61 -32.85
N SER A 291 18.98 -114.92 -32.07
CA SER A 291 18.43 -116.29 -31.97
C SER A 291 17.86 -116.79 -33.30
N HIS A 292 17.25 -115.91 -34.10
CA HIS A 292 16.74 -116.25 -35.43
C HIS A 292 17.87 -116.54 -36.42
N VAL A 293 18.92 -115.71 -36.43
CA VAL A 293 20.11 -115.93 -37.28
C VAL A 293 20.78 -117.25 -36.91
N GLU A 294 20.98 -117.51 -35.61
CA GLU A 294 21.54 -118.77 -35.13
C GLU A 294 20.69 -119.98 -35.54
N ALA A 295 19.35 -119.88 -35.44
CA ALA A 295 18.46 -120.94 -35.89
C ALA A 295 18.50 -121.17 -37.41
N GLU A 296 18.64 -120.13 -38.23
CA GLU A 296 18.83 -120.25 -39.68
C GLU A 296 20.19 -120.88 -40.04
N GLU A 297 21.27 -120.51 -39.34
CA GLU A 297 22.57 -121.16 -39.49
C GLU A 297 22.51 -122.65 -39.13
N GLN A 298 21.84 -123.00 -38.02
CA GLN A 298 21.63 -124.40 -37.64
C GLN A 298 20.82 -125.17 -38.68
N LYS A 299 19.76 -124.57 -39.25
CA LYS A 299 18.99 -125.19 -40.35
C LYS A 299 19.84 -125.41 -41.59
N LEU A 300 20.69 -124.44 -41.96
CA LEU A 300 21.58 -124.55 -43.10
C LEU A 300 22.64 -125.64 -42.89
N ASN A 301 23.24 -125.69 -41.71
CA ASN A 301 24.17 -126.76 -41.35
C ASN A 301 23.50 -128.14 -41.39
N ALA A 302 22.29 -128.28 -40.82
CA ALA A 302 21.54 -129.53 -40.90
C ALA A 302 21.17 -129.91 -42.33
N ALA A 303 20.82 -128.93 -43.18
CA ALA A 303 20.56 -129.17 -44.60
C ALA A 303 21.83 -129.62 -45.34
N MET A 304 22.99 -129.01 -45.03
CA MET A 304 24.29 -129.44 -45.57
C MET A 304 24.64 -130.87 -45.14
N ASP A 305 24.50 -131.21 -43.85
CA ASP A 305 24.75 -132.58 -43.36
C ASP A 305 23.86 -133.59 -44.10
N THR A 306 22.58 -133.28 -44.32
CA THR A 306 21.68 -134.14 -45.11
C THR A 306 22.00 -134.22 -46.60
N GLU A 307 22.73 -133.24 -47.16
CA GLU A 307 23.18 -133.24 -48.56
C GLU A 307 24.53 -133.95 -48.72
N GLU A 308 25.40 -133.96 -47.70
CA GLU A 308 26.64 -134.74 -47.70
C GLU A 308 26.39 -136.25 -47.67
N GLU A 309 25.37 -136.70 -46.94
CA GLU A 309 25.00 -138.12 -46.86
C GLU A 309 24.74 -138.77 -48.24
N PRO A 310 23.87 -138.25 -49.12
CA PRO A 310 23.66 -138.82 -50.45
C PRO A 310 24.92 -138.74 -51.32
N GLY A 311 25.73 -137.69 -51.20
CA GLY A 311 27.02 -137.60 -51.90
C GLY A 311 28.00 -138.70 -51.48
N ASN A 312 28.05 -139.04 -50.18
CA ASN A 312 28.86 -140.14 -49.65
C ASN A 312 28.33 -141.51 -50.12
N TRP A 313 27.01 -141.74 -50.05
CA TRP A 313 26.40 -142.97 -50.58
C TRP A 313 26.62 -143.11 -52.09
N GLU A 314 26.61 -142.02 -52.83
CA GLU A 314 26.89 -142.01 -54.26
C GLU A 314 28.35 -142.35 -54.59
N GLN A 315 29.32 -141.82 -53.84
CA GLN A 315 30.73 -142.23 -53.96
C GLN A 315 30.93 -143.73 -53.65
N GLN A 316 30.34 -144.22 -52.56
CA GLN A 316 30.42 -145.64 -52.20
C GLN A 316 29.79 -146.53 -53.28
N MET A 317 28.67 -146.11 -53.87
CA MET A 317 28.03 -146.80 -54.99
C MET A 317 28.96 -146.85 -56.21
N GLN A 318 29.57 -145.73 -56.59
CA GLN A 318 30.52 -145.69 -57.71
C GLN A 318 31.72 -146.61 -57.48
N GLN A 319 32.28 -146.64 -56.26
CA GLN A 319 33.39 -147.52 -55.93
C GLN A 319 33.00 -149.00 -56.00
N ALA A 320 31.85 -149.38 -55.44
CA ALA A 320 31.31 -150.74 -55.55
C ALA A 320 31.03 -151.13 -57.01
N GLN A 321 30.56 -150.18 -57.83
CA GLN A 321 30.34 -150.39 -59.25
C GLN A 321 31.65 -150.61 -60.02
N GLU A 322 32.72 -149.88 -59.68
CA GLU A 322 34.06 -150.06 -60.26
C GLU A 322 34.67 -151.41 -59.84
N GLU A 323 34.49 -151.82 -58.58
CA GLU A 323 34.86 -153.17 -58.11
C GLU A 323 34.10 -154.28 -58.83
N LEU A 324 32.80 -154.08 -59.07
CA LEU A 324 31.98 -155.01 -59.84
C LEU A 324 32.51 -155.16 -61.27
N ARG A 325 32.89 -154.05 -61.93
CA ARG A 325 33.55 -154.08 -63.24
C ARG A 325 34.86 -154.86 -63.19
N SER A 326 35.70 -154.62 -62.18
CA SER A 326 36.96 -155.35 -62.02
C SER A 326 36.75 -156.86 -61.83
N LEU A 327 35.75 -157.25 -61.03
CA LEU A 327 35.37 -158.65 -60.87
C LEU A 327 34.80 -159.24 -62.16
N ASP A 328 34.00 -158.49 -62.92
CA ASP A 328 33.47 -158.93 -64.21
C ASP A 328 34.58 -159.10 -65.26
N GLU A 329 35.58 -158.21 -65.25
CA GLU A 329 36.81 -158.35 -66.03
C GLU A 329 37.57 -159.61 -65.60
N GLN A 330 37.77 -159.84 -64.29
CA GLN A 330 38.40 -161.06 -63.76
C GLN A 330 37.60 -162.34 -64.05
N ILE A 331 36.27 -162.29 -64.04
CA ILE A 331 35.40 -163.41 -64.42
C ILE A 331 35.52 -163.67 -65.91
N SER A 332 35.55 -162.62 -66.72
CA SER A 332 35.79 -162.74 -68.16
C SER A 332 37.16 -163.37 -68.43
N GLU A 333 38.20 -162.94 -67.72
CA GLU A 333 39.53 -163.58 -67.74
C GLU A 333 39.50 -165.04 -67.25
N ALA A 334 38.74 -165.34 -66.18
CA ALA A 334 38.60 -166.70 -65.65
C ALA A 334 37.83 -167.63 -66.62
N ILE A 335 36.79 -167.12 -67.28
CA ILE A 335 36.06 -167.81 -68.35
C ILE A 335 36.99 -168.03 -69.53
N ASP A 336 37.81 -167.05 -69.90
CA ASP A 336 38.81 -167.21 -70.96
C ASP A 336 39.87 -168.27 -70.58
N LEU A 337 40.31 -168.31 -69.31
CA LEU A 337 41.19 -169.36 -68.79
C LEU A 337 40.51 -170.74 -68.75
N GLU A 338 39.24 -170.84 -68.37
CA GLU A 338 38.45 -172.08 -68.44
C GLU A 338 38.27 -172.53 -69.89
N LEU A 339 37.97 -171.63 -70.82
CA LEU A 339 37.89 -171.94 -72.25
C LEU A 339 39.24 -172.41 -72.78
N ARG A 340 40.35 -171.87 -72.28
CA ARG A 340 41.71 -172.40 -72.57
C ARG A 340 41.98 -173.77 -71.93
N LEU A 341 41.44 -174.05 -70.74
CA LEU A 341 41.55 -175.35 -70.09
C LEU A 341 40.69 -176.42 -70.81
N VAL A 342 39.47 -176.05 -71.23
CA VAL A 342 38.52 -176.90 -71.95
C VAL A 342 38.99 -177.16 -73.37
N THR A 343 39.64 -176.20 -74.03
CA THR A 343 40.30 -176.43 -75.33
C THR A 343 41.59 -177.25 -75.20
N ALA A 344 42.28 -177.23 -74.06
CA ALA A 344 43.39 -178.13 -73.77
C ALA A 344 42.95 -179.57 -73.41
N SER A 345 41.74 -179.76 -72.85
CA SER A 345 41.25 -181.06 -72.37
C SER A 345 40.53 -181.93 -73.42
N VAL A 346 40.28 -181.44 -74.65
CA VAL A 346 39.50 -182.17 -75.68
C VAL A 346 40.36 -182.65 -76.87
N PHE A 347 41.68 -182.55 -76.79
CA PHE A 347 42.60 -183.15 -77.78
C PHE A 347 43.62 -184.11 -77.12
N SER A 348 43.18 -185.33 -76.82
CA SER A 348 44.02 -186.54 -76.73
C SER A 348 44.01 -187.20 -78.14
N PRO A 349 44.95 -188.08 -78.59
CA PRO A 349 45.53 -189.22 -77.83
C PRO A 349 46.96 -189.69 -78.25
N LEU A 350 47.42 -190.81 -77.65
CA LEU A 350 48.60 -191.65 -77.98
C LEU A 350 50.00 -191.15 -77.57
#